data_AF-A0A3D2HY41-F1
#
_entry.id   AF-A0A3D2HY41-F1
#
_cell.length_a   1.000
_cell.length_b   1.000
_cell.length_c   1.000
_cell.angle_alpha   90.00
_cell.angle_beta   90.00
_cell.angle_gamma   90.00
#
_symmetry.space_group_name_H-M   'P 1'
#
loop_
_entity.id
_entity.type
_entity.pdbx_description
1 polymer ?
#
loop_
_entity_poly.entity_id
_entity_poly.type
_entity_poly.pdbx_seq_one_letter_code
_entity_poly.pdbx_strand_id
1 'polypeptide(L)' 'PREKRVEIGLTYIYGIGVASSKRILAEANVDPDIRCKDLTDEDVSKIRDVIDRTQTVEGDLRREVALNIKRLQE' A
#
# COMPACT_ATOMS: atom_id res chain seq x y z
N PRO A 1 8.91 -8.81 0.64
CA PRO A 1 9.86 -9.47 -0.30
C PRO A 1 11.12 -8.62 -0.50
N ARG A 2 12.27 -9.02 0.06
CA ARG A 2 13.46 -8.14 0.15
C ARG A 2 14.11 -7.81 -1.20
N GLU A 3 14.14 -8.80 -2.10
CA GLU A 3 14.76 -8.65 -3.43
C GLU A 3 13.79 -8.17 -4.51
N LYS A 4 12.53 -7.86 -4.19
CA LYS A 4 11.59 -7.33 -5.20
C LYS A 4 11.72 -5.81 -5.31
N ARG A 5 11.36 -5.28 -6.48
CA ARG A 5 11.12 -3.84 -6.67
C ARG A 5 10.05 -3.37 -5.70
N VAL A 6 10.19 -2.16 -5.17
CA VAL A 6 9.24 -1.59 -4.20
C VAL A 6 7.82 -1.57 -4.74
N GLU A 7 7.66 -1.26 -6.03
CA GLU A 7 6.37 -1.32 -6.73
C GLU A 7 5.63 -2.65 -6.51
N ILE A 8 6.34 -3.77 -6.67
CA ILE A 8 5.76 -5.11 -6.48
C ILE A 8 5.76 -5.51 -4.99
N GLY A 9 6.65 -4.94 -4.19
CA GLY A 9 6.66 -5.13 -2.75
C GLY A 9 5.39 -4.63 -2.08
N LEU A 10 4.92 -3.44 -2.48
CA LEU A 10 3.73 -2.82 -1.93
C LEU A 10 2.44 -3.58 -2.27
N THR A 11 2.38 -4.30 -3.39
CA THR A 11 1.19 -5.09 -3.75
C THR A 11 0.95 -6.31 -2.85
N TYR A 12 1.84 -6.58 -1.90
CA TYR A 12 1.60 -7.61 -0.88
C TYR A 12 0.67 -7.13 0.22
N ILE A 13 0.45 -5.82 0.31
CA ILE A 13 -0.46 -5.21 1.27
C ILE A 13 -1.88 -5.30 0.71
N TYR A 14 -2.81 -5.86 1.49
CA TYR A 14 -4.20 -5.99 1.09
C TYR A 14 -4.84 -4.61 0.90
N GLY A 15 -5.42 -4.39 -0.28
CA GLY A 15 -5.92 -3.07 -0.70
C GLY A 15 -4.96 -2.30 -1.61
N ILE A 16 -3.72 -2.78 -1.81
CA ILE A 16 -2.75 -2.12 -2.70
C ILE A 16 -2.53 -2.96 -3.96
N GLY A 17 -2.97 -2.43 -5.10
CA GLY A 17 -2.65 -2.97 -6.42
C GLY A 17 -1.45 -2.27 -7.08
N VAL A 18 -1.04 -2.74 -8.26
CA VAL A 18 0.05 -2.12 -9.04
C VAL A 18 -0.22 -0.64 -9.35
N ALA A 19 -1.47 -0.30 -9.71
CA ALA A 19 -1.86 1.08 -9.99
C ALA A 19 -1.73 1.98 -8.76
N SER A 20 -2.26 1.54 -7.60
CA SER A 20 -2.14 2.28 -6.34
C SER A 20 -0.68 2.39 -5.90
N SER A 21 0.11 1.33 -6.06
CA SER A 21 1.52 1.34 -5.71
C SER A 21 2.32 2.39 -6.49
N LYS A 22 2.14 2.47 -7.82
CA LYS A 22 2.78 3.51 -8.65
C LYS A 22 2.39 4.92 -8.19
N ARG A 23 1.11 5.13 -7.89
CA ARG A 23 0.60 6.42 -7.40
C ARG A 23 1.23 6.79 -6.06
N ILE A 24 1.26 5.84 -5.11
CA ILE A 24 1.84 6.04 -3.77
C ILE A 24 3.33 6.40 -3.89
N LEU A 25 4.08 5.68 -4.73
CA LEU A 25 5.52 5.92 -4.90
C LEU A 25 5.80 7.28 -5.57
N ALA A 26 4.99 7.67 -6.55
CA ALA A 26 5.06 8.99 -7.16
C ALA A 26 4.76 10.13 -6.15
N GLU A 27 3.72 9.96 -5.32
CA GLU A 27 3.38 10.94 -4.27
C GLU A 27 4.41 10.99 -3.13
N ALA A 28 5.01 9.86 -2.79
CA ALA A 28 6.08 9.76 -1.79
C ALA A 28 7.45 10.23 -2.32
N ASN A 29 7.55 10.51 -3.63
CA ASN A 29 8.80 10.83 -4.33
C ASN A 29 9.89 9.74 -4.12
N VAL A 30 9.49 8.48 -4.22
CA VAL A 30 10.36 7.30 -4.11
C VAL A 30 10.43 6.59 -5.46
N ASP A 31 11.63 6.26 -5.90
CA ASP A 31 11.84 5.56 -7.17
C ASP A 31 11.26 4.12 -7.12
N PRO A 32 10.35 3.74 -8.04
CA PRO A 32 9.74 2.41 -8.07
C PRO A 32 10.68 1.27 -8.47
N ASP A 33 11.85 1.58 -9.04
CA ASP A 33 12.82 0.59 -9.50
C ASP A 33 13.78 0.10 -8.40
N ILE A 34 13.85 0.82 -7.28
CA ILE A 34 14.68 0.41 -6.15
C ILE A 34 14.14 -0.89 -5.53
N ARG A 35 15.01 -1.65 -4.87
CA ARG A 35 14.59 -2.87 -4.17
C ARG A 35 14.08 -2.54 -2.78
N CYS A 36 13.18 -3.36 -2.26
CA CYS A 36 12.65 -3.17 -0.90
C CYS A 36 13.72 -3.17 0.19
N LYS A 37 14.87 -3.81 -0.03
CA LYS A 37 16.00 -3.80 0.91
C LYS A 37 16.81 -2.50 0.91
N ASP A 38 16.72 -1.74 -0.18
CA ASP A 38 17.47 -0.50 -0.39
C ASP A 38 16.66 0.74 0.00
N LEU A 39 15.43 0.55 0.50
CA LEU A 39 14.61 1.62 1.06
C LEU A 39 15.26 2.20 2.32
N THR A 40 15.35 3.51 2.40
CA THR A 40 15.75 4.20 3.62
C THR A 40 14.56 4.29 4.59
N ASP A 41 14.84 4.49 5.88
CA ASP A 41 13.79 4.71 6.88
C ASP A 41 12.92 5.94 6.55
N GLU A 42 13.52 6.95 5.90
CA GLU A 42 12.80 8.14 5.43
C GLU A 42 11.81 7.80 4.31
N ASP A 43 12.22 6.98 3.33
CA ASP A 43 11.35 6.52 2.25
C ASP A 43 10.19 5.69 2.79
N VAL A 44 10.46 4.82 3.77
CA VAL A 44 9.43 4.02 4.45
C VAL A 44 8.42 4.93 5.15
N SER A 45 8.89 5.98 5.83
CA SER A 45 8.00 6.97 6.48
C SER A 45 7.13 7.70 5.45
N LYS A 46 7.72 8.21 4.36
CA LYS A 46 6.98 8.92 3.30
C LYS A 46 5.92 8.03 2.67
N ILE A 47 6.26 6.78 2.34
CA ILE A 47 5.32 5.82 1.77
C ILE A 47 4.17 5.55 2.76
N ARG A 48 4.48 5.38 4.04
CA ARG A 48 3.48 5.16 5.09
C ARG A 48 2.51 6.33 5.20
N ASP A 49 3.02 7.56 5.26
CA ASP A 49 2.20 8.76 5.37
C ASP A 49 1.24 8.92 4.18
N VAL A 50 1.70 8.58 2.97
CA VAL A 50 0.87 8.60 1.76
C VAL A 50 -0.20 7.51 1.79
N ILE A 51 0.13 6.30 2.27
CA ILE A 51 -0.84 5.20 2.41
C ILE A 51 -1.93 5.60 3.41
N ASP A 52 -1.54 6.02 4.62
CA ASP A 52 -2.45 6.37 5.71
C ASP A 52 -3.40 7.52 5.30
N ARG A 53 -2.94 8.45 4.45
CA ARG A 53 -3.75 9.56 3.94
C ARG A 53 -4.70 9.17 2.80
N THR A 54 -4.33 8.20 1.96
CA THR A 54 -5.01 8.01 0.67
C THR A 54 -5.89 6.76 0.59
N GLN A 55 -5.70 5.77 1.45
CA GLN A 55 -6.48 4.53 1.36
C GLN A 55 -6.45 3.68 2.65
N THR A 56 -7.58 3.06 2.95
CA THR A 56 -7.70 2.02 3.98
C THR A 56 -7.08 0.72 3.48
N VAL A 57 -6.23 0.09 4.28
CA VAL A 57 -5.54 -1.16 3.93
C VAL A 57 -5.74 -2.23 5.00
N GLU A 58 -5.43 -3.47 4.65
CA GLU A 58 -5.39 -4.62 5.57
C GLU A 58 -6.68 -4.85 6.37
N GLY A 59 -6.56 -4.88 7.70
CA GLY A 59 -7.62 -5.31 8.61
C GLY A 59 -8.84 -4.40 8.54
N ASP A 60 -8.63 -3.09 8.42
CA ASP A 60 -9.73 -2.13 8.37
C ASP A 60 -10.51 -2.25 7.05
N LEU A 61 -9.81 -2.44 5.93
CA LEU A 61 -10.47 -2.71 4.66
C LEU A 61 -11.26 -4.02 4.68
N ARG A 62 -10.70 -5.08 5.28
CA ARG A 62 -11.41 -6.36 5.44
C ARG A 62 -12.66 -6.23 6.31
N ARG A 63 -12.59 -5.46 7.40
CA ARG A 63 -13.74 -5.18 8.28
C ARG A 63 -14.81 -4.39 7.55
N GLU A 64 -14.43 -3.35 6.82
CA GLU A 64 -15.35 -2.54 6.03
C GLU A 64 -16.10 -3.39 5.01
N VAL A 65 -15.39 -4.23 4.25
CA VAL A 65 -15.99 -5.15 3.28
C VAL A 65 -16.96 -6.12 3.97
N ALA A 66 -16.59 -6.69 5.12
CA ALA A 66 -17.47 -7.61 5.86
C ALA A 66 -18.75 -6.91 6.36
N LEU A 67 -18.65 -5.67 6.86
CA LEU A 67 -19.80 -4.88 7.28
C LEU A 67 -20.70 -4.52 6.10
N ASN A 68 -20.11 -4.15 4.97
CA ASN A 68 -20.85 -3.86 3.74
C ASN A 68 -21.64 -5.07 3.24
N ILE A 69 -21.03 -6.27 3.27
CA ILE A 69 -21.70 -7.53 2.93
C ILE A 69 -22.86 -7.79 3.89
N LYS A 70 -22.61 -7.70 5.21
CA LYS A 70 -23.65 -7.92 6.22
C LYS A 70 -24.85 -6.99 6.03
N ARG A 71 -24.60 -5.71 5.76
CA ARG A 71 -25.66 -4.71 5.51
C ARG A 71 -26.52 -5.03 4.29
N LEU A 72 -25.97 -5.69 3.27
CA LEU A 72 -26.71 -6.05 2.05
C LEU A 72 -27.48 -7.38 2.17
N GLN A 73 -27.22 -8.16 3.22
CA GLN A 73 -27.95 -9.40 3.51
C GLN A 73 -29.19 -9.16 4.40
N GLU A 74 -29.28 -7.98 5.03
CA GLU A 74 -30.47 -7.48 5.73
C GLU A 74 -31.44 -6.82 4.73
#